data_AF-A0A1V6GUD9-F1
#
_entry.id   AF-A0A1V6GUD9-F1
#
_cell.length_a   1.000
_cell.length_b   1.000
_cell.length_c   1.000
_cell.angle_alpha   90.00
_cell.angle_beta   90.00
_cell.angle_gamma   90.00
#
_symmetry.space_group_name_H-M   'P 1'
#
loop_
_entity.id
_entity.type
_entity.pdbx_description
1 polymer ?
#
loop_
_entity_poly.entity_id
_entity_poly.type
_entity_poly.pdbx_seq_one_letter_code
_entity_poly.pdbx_strand_id
1 'polypeptide(L)'
;MRRPWLECFPALPISAFLCYARCIMRGMFASWGTGFITGALVFGTFSWAVHAAELSVPAIATFSDDTLVEGAARVIGSRPLTVVLSGENRQRMFTLADLVSVEQLVEQAGMERPWTFKEAGRPEKVYLEGEYPLVNFLTRLTLVNGSVVTGHVISAALELKGPTGKRKIFLQRQIKGTKTETLNDLVYLRTLRMPAATIADGRSISGRIEGFGTVLSVTALDTARGHVLFAHVADGACFDFGTLLPGRYDLCVLTDTHALAGLSDSVPPEADRGAPLQEGDPAAIDVKFPLADDFFNDRWILRLGGNRACAKALVYKRRAEYYEAARWTPGGFLWHLEVWTWHFADPDWKVDRRHILIRHKQKGGERNRTLLLSERLGAVTPGTQLHLQANEAPDATWHTVRTLD
;
A
#
# COMPACT_ATOMS: atom_id res chain seq x y z
N MET A 1 60.34 -11.84 -44.00
CA MET A 1 59.35 -12.89 -44.34
C MET A 1 58.03 -12.59 -43.63
N ARG A 2 57.00 -12.32 -44.47
CA ARG A 2 55.57 -12.68 -44.33
C ARG A 2 54.80 -12.37 -43.03
N ARG A 3 54.13 -11.20 -43.10
CA ARG A 3 52.72 -10.82 -42.84
C ARG A 3 51.82 -11.49 -41.75
N PRO A 4 50.87 -10.68 -41.20
CA PRO A 4 49.95 -10.99 -40.09
C PRO A 4 48.53 -11.39 -40.55
N TRP A 5 47.71 -11.89 -39.61
CA TRP A 5 46.24 -11.98 -39.64
C TRP A 5 45.77 -11.71 -38.18
N LEU A 6 45.02 -10.66 -37.81
CA LEU A 6 43.67 -10.20 -38.17
C LEU A 6 42.59 -11.27 -37.99
N GLU A 7 41.84 -11.17 -36.88
CA GLU A 7 40.41 -11.51 -36.72
C GLU A 7 39.95 -10.92 -35.36
N CYS A 8 39.28 -9.75 -35.36
CA CYS A 8 37.82 -9.56 -35.46
C CYS A 8 37.10 -9.72 -34.11
N PHE A 9 37.08 -8.63 -33.32
CA PHE A 9 36.06 -8.36 -32.30
C PHE A 9 34.74 -7.98 -32.99
N PRO A 10 33.58 -8.55 -32.62
CA PRO A 10 32.31 -7.96 -32.95
C PRO A 10 31.94 -6.89 -31.91
N ALA A 11 31.74 -5.68 -32.43
CA ALA A 11 31.06 -4.58 -31.77
C ALA A 11 29.56 -4.90 -31.56
N LEU A 12 29.01 -4.32 -30.50
CA LEU A 12 27.59 -4.27 -30.14
C LEU A 12 26.67 -3.82 -31.29
N PRO A 13 25.38 -4.22 -31.28
CA PRO A 13 24.30 -3.34 -31.67
C PRO A 13 23.63 -2.74 -30.43
N ILE A 14 23.81 -1.43 -30.29
CA ILE A 14 22.95 -0.51 -29.55
C ILE A 14 21.61 -0.46 -30.30
N SER A 15 20.66 -1.30 -29.91
CA SER A 15 19.27 -1.19 -30.41
C SER A 15 18.29 -1.95 -29.51
N ALA A 16 18.05 -1.46 -28.29
CA ALA A 16 16.86 -1.83 -27.51
C ALA A 16 16.40 -0.72 -26.54
N PHE A 17 16.94 0.50 -26.67
CA PHE A 17 16.60 1.65 -25.81
C PHE A 17 15.87 2.79 -26.53
N LEU A 18 15.40 2.56 -27.76
CA LEU A 18 14.64 3.54 -28.55
C LEU A 18 13.34 2.92 -29.08
N CYS A 19 12.37 2.68 -28.19
CA CYS A 19 10.99 2.44 -28.61
C CYS A 19 9.90 2.91 -27.61
N TYR A 20 10.23 3.85 -26.71
CA TYR A 20 9.25 4.41 -25.77
C TYR A 20 9.14 5.94 -25.77
N ALA A 21 9.78 6.61 -26.74
CA ALA A 21 9.78 8.07 -26.82
C ALA A 21 9.43 8.55 -28.23
N ARG A 22 8.20 8.24 -28.70
CA ARG A 22 7.53 8.95 -29.79
C ARG A 22 6.09 8.48 -30.00
N CYS A 23 5.20 8.79 -29.06
CA CYS A 23 3.76 8.83 -29.30
C CYS A 23 3.07 9.54 -28.14
N ILE A 24 3.10 10.87 -28.16
CA ILE A 24 2.11 11.82 -27.63
C ILE A 24 2.68 13.19 -28.00
N MET A 25 1.92 13.94 -28.82
CA MET A 25 2.16 15.31 -29.33
C MET A 25 2.25 15.36 -30.85
N ARG A 26 1.09 15.38 -31.51
CA ARG A 26 0.69 16.42 -32.46
C ARG A 26 -0.70 16.10 -33.00
N GLY A 27 -1.69 16.86 -32.52
CA GLY A 27 -2.94 17.03 -33.25
C GLY A 27 -2.68 17.96 -34.43
N MET A 28 -3.13 17.55 -35.61
CA MET A 28 -3.59 18.46 -36.66
C MET A 28 -4.41 17.66 -37.69
N PHE A 29 -5.54 18.27 -38.04
CA PHE A 29 -6.55 17.81 -38.99
C PHE A 29 -6.01 17.54 -40.39
N ALA A 30 -6.50 16.47 -41.02
CA ALA A 30 -6.78 16.42 -42.46
C ALA A 30 -7.86 15.37 -42.73
N SER A 31 -8.83 15.77 -43.55
CA SER A 31 -10.03 15.05 -43.94
C SER A 31 -9.78 13.96 -45.01
N TRP A 32 -10.88 13.29 -45.38
CA TRP A 32 -11.13 12.39 -46.52
C TRP A 32 -11.12 10.88 -46.20
N GLY A 33 -12.27 10.24 -46.44
CA GLY A 33 -12.39 8.79 -46.56
C GLY A 33 -13.64 8.20 -45.92
N THR A 34 -14.80 8.39 -46.53
CA THR A 34 -16.05 7.68 -46.25
C THR A 34 -15.87 6.15 -46.33
N GLY A 35 -16.23 5.45 -45.25
CA GLY A 35 -16.34 4.00 -45.20
C GLY A 35 -17.22 3.58 -44.04
N PHE A 36 -18.50 3.36 -44.29
CA PHE A 36 -19.46 2.79 -43.35
C PHE A 36 -19.05 1.36 -42.98
N ILE A 37 -18.69 1.12 -41.73
CA ILE A 37 -18.89 -0.18 -41.08
C ILE A 37 -19.56 0.10 -39.73
N THR A 38 -20.86 -0.17 -39.71
CA THR A 38 -21.70 -0.31 -38.52
C THR A 38 -21.19 -1.48 -37.68
N GLY A 39 -20.42 -1.17 -36.63
CA GLY A 39 -20.11 -2.07 -35.54
C GLY A 39 -20.40 -1.34 -34.24
N ALA A 40 -21.54 -1.62 -33.62
CA ALA A 40 -21.91 -1.10 -32.33
C ALA A 40 -20.96 -1.65 -31.25
N LEU A 41 -19.83 -0.97 -31.06
CA LEU A 41 -19.01 -1.08 -29.87
C LEU A 41 -19.78 -0.44 -28.73
N VAL A 42 -20.56 -1.27 -28.03
CA VAL A 42 -20.98 -0.99 -26.67
C VAL A 42 -19.70 -1.00 -25.83
N PHE A 43 -19.03 0.16 -25.78
CA PHE A 43 -18.05 0.44 -24.74
C PHE A 43 -18.81 0.40 -23.43
N GLY A 44 -18.81 -0.79 -22.81
CA GLY A 44 -19.19 -0.96 -21.42
C GLY A 44 -18.37 0.03 -20.62
N THR A 45 -19.06 1.04 -20.12
CA THR A 45 -18.51 1.98 -19.15
C THR A 45 -18.07 1.13 -17.96
N PHE A 46 -16.76 1.11 -17.71
CA PHE A 46 -16.17 0.50 -16.53
C PHE A 46 -16.74 1.20 -15.29
N SER A 47 -17.88 0.69 -14.82
CA SER A 47 -18.53 1.18 -13.62
C SER A 47 -17.82 0.55 -12.44
N TRP A 48 -16.83 1.27 -11.92
CA TRP A 48 -16.42 1.17 -10.53
C TRP A 48 -17.62 1.61 -9.69
N ALA A 49 -18.59 0.72 -9.51
CA ALA A 49 -19.80 0.97 -8.75
C ALA A 49 -20.10 -0.19 -7.83
N VAL A 50 -19.09 -0.65 -7.09
CA VAL A 50 -19.33 -0.67 -5.65
C VAL A 50 -19.17 0.81 -5.25
N HIS A 51 -20.30 1.50 -5.11
CA HIS A 51 -20.33 2.78 -4.43
C HIS A 51 -19.84 2.49 -3.00
N ALA A 52 -18.53 2.51 -2.79
CA ALA A 52 -18.00 2.91 -1.50
C ALA A 52 -18.54 4.32 -1.30
N ALA A 53 -19.67 4.44 -0.62
CA ALA A 53 -20.07 5.67 0.00
C ALA A 53 -18.99 5.95 1.05
N GLU A 54 -17.86 6.47 0.59
CA GLU A 54 -16.78 6.87 1.47
C GLU A 54 -17.37 7.93 2.39
N LEU A 55 -17.48 7.58 3.66
CA LEU A 55 -18.19 8.34 4.68
C LEU A 55 -17.66 9.77 4.67
N SER A 56 -18.52 10.72 4.30
CA SER A 56 -18.17 12.12 4.40
C SER A 56 -18.03 12.47 5.87
N VAL A 57 -16.92 13.06 6.27
CA VAL A 57 -16.67 13.49 7.65
C VAL A 57 -16.88 15.00 7.78
N PRO A 58 -17.46 15.50 8.87
CA PRO A 58 -17.43 16.92 9.17
C PRO A 58 -16.00 17.43 9.19
N ALA A 59 -15.74 18.54 8.51
CA ALA A 59 -14.41 19.12 8.39
C ALA A 59 -14.44 20.65 8.27
N ILE A 60 -13.36 21.27 8.75
CA ILE A 60 -13.09 22.70 8.66
C ILE A 60 -11.78 22.87 7.90
N ALA A 61 -11.85 23.46 6.71
CA ALA A 61 -10.69 23.77 5.89
C ALA A 61 -10.29 25.23 6.06
N THR A 62 -9.03 25.48 6.40
CA THR A 62 -8.43 26.82 6.45
C THR A 62 -7.36 26.90 5.38
N PHE A 63 -7.48 27.90 4.51
CA PHE A 63 -6.55 28.14 3.41
C PHE A 63 -5.45 29.13 3.81
N SER A 64 -4.43 29.27 2.97
CA SER A 64 -3.29 30.17 3.19
C SER A 64 -3.66 31.66 3.20
N ASP A 65 -4.78 32.01 2.58
CA ASP A 65 -5.38 33.36 2.54
C ASP A 65 -6.33 33.62 3.72
N ASP A 66 -6.28 32.78 4.75
CA ASP A 66 -7.18 32.78 5.92
C ASP A 66 -8.67 32.50 5.60
N THR A 67 -9.00 32.15 4.36
CA THR A 67 -10.35 31.69 4.03
C THR A 67 -10.68 30.42 4.82
N LEU A 68 -11.85 30.42 5.45
CA LEU A 68 -12.41 29.28 6.17
C LEU A 68 -13.60 28.70 5.42
N VAL A 69 -13.63 27.38 5.29
CA VAL A 69 -14.76 26.66 4.70
C VAL A 69 -15.10 25.48 5.60
N GLU A 70 -16.32 25.49 6.12
CA GLU A 70 -16.90 24.39 6.88
C GLU A 70 -17.79 23.54 5.98
N GLY A 71 -17.76 22.22 6.20
CA GLY A 71 -18.61 21.32 5.44
C GLY A 71 -18.33 19.84 5.72
N ALA A 72 -18.85 18.99 4.84
CA ALA A 72 -18.56 17.57 4.85
C ALA A 72 -17.47 17.26 3.81
N ALA A 73 -16.32 16.76 4.28
CA ALA A 73 -15.21 16.34 3.45
C ALA A 73 -15.34 14.87 3.07
N ARG A 74 -15.07 14.53 1.82
CA ARG A 74 -14.86 13.16 1.34
C ARG A 74 -13.70 13.10 0.38
N VAL A 75 -13.03 11.96 0.30
CA VAL A 75 -12.01 11.73 -0.73
C VAL A 75 -12.70 11.56 -2.08
N ILE A 76 -12.07 12.05 -3.14
CA ILE A 76 -12.53 11.90 -4.53
C ILE A 76 -11.81 10.70 -5.13
N GLY A 77 -12.58 9.73 -5.61
CA GLY A 77 -12.06 8.49 -6.18
C GLY A 77 -11.94 7.40 -5.12
N SER A 78 -11.16 6.36 -5.41
CA SER A 78 -11.02 5.17 -4.55
C SER A 78 -9.70 5.11 -3.78
N ARG A 79 -8.83 6.12 -3.93
CA ARG A 79 -7.51 6.14 -3.29
C ARG A 79 -7.55 7.04 -2.05
N PRO A 80 -7.41 6.50 -0.83
CA PRO A 80 -7.31 7.30 0.37
C PRO A 80 -6.00 8.09 0.42
N LEU A 81 -5.85 8.93 1.44
CA LEU A 81 -4.68 9.79 1.61
C LEU A 81 -3.41 8.94 1.74
N THR A 82 -2.55 8.99 0.73
CA THR A 82 -1.31 8.21 0.69
C THR A 82 -0.11 9.12 0.93
N VAL A 83 0.68 8.79 1.97
CA VAL A 83 1.83 9.58 2.43
C VAL A 83 3.06 8.69 2.52
N VAL A 84 4.19 9.19 2.01
CA VAL A 84 5.52 8.64 2.31
C VAL A 84 6.01 9.31 3.59
N LEU A 85 6.06 8.56 4.70
CA LEU A 85 6.46 9.13 5.99
C LEU A 85 7.95 9.49 6.00
N SER A 86 8.30 10.58 6.67
CA SER A 86 9.68 11.00 6.87
C SER A 86 10.45 9.92 7.63
N GLY A 87 11.60 9.49 7.09
CA GLY A 87 12.41 8.41 7.66
C GLY A 87 11.97 7.00 7.26
N GLU A 88 10.86 6.85 6.52
CA GLU A 88 10.40 5.58 5.99
C GLU A 88 10.47 5.56 4.45
N ASN A 89 10.85 4.42 3.88
CA ASN A 89 10.80 4.20 2.43
C ASN A 89 9.46 3.60 1.96
N ARG A 90 8.45 3.56 2.85
CA ARG A 90 7.15 2.93 2.60
C ARG A 90 6.04 3.98 2.63
N GLN A 91 5.06 3.74 1.79
CA GLN A 91 3.84 4.53 1.72
C GLN A 91 2.87 4.03 2.79
N ARG A 92 2.13 4.94 3.41
CA ARG A 92 1.02 4.63 4.30
C ARG A 92 -0.24 5.34 3.82
N MET A 93 -1.37 4.64 3.95
CA MET A 93 -2.70 5.07 3.57
C MET A 93 -3.51 5.42 4.81
N PHE A 94 -4.10 6.61 4.83
CA PHE A 94 -4.95 7.09 5.92
C PHE A 94 -6.33 7.44 5.36
N THR A 95 -7.37 6.96 6.02
CA THR A 95 -8.75 7.41 5.77
C THR A 95 -9.01 8.71 6.50
N LEU A 96 -10.04 9.46 6.11
CA LEU A 96 -10.40 10.68 6.85
C LEU A 96 -10.83 10.40 8.30
N ALA A 97 -11.35 9.19 8.58
CA ALA A 97 -11.70 8.76 9.93
C ALA A 97 -10.48 8.52 10.84
N ASP A 98 -9.28 8.38 10.26
CA ASP A 98 -8.04 8.20 11.01
C ASP A 98 -7.43 9.51 11.51
N LEU A 99 -7.98 10.64 11.04
CA LEU A 99 -7.35 11.96 11.14
C LEU A 99 -8.12 12.86 12.08
N VAL A 100 -7.37 13.56 12.94
CA VAL A 100 -7.81 14.73 13.69
C VAL A 100 -7.52 16.00 12.89
N SER A 101 -6.33 16.07 12.28
CA SER A 101 -5.95 17.16 11.40
C SER A 101 -4.97 16.74 10.30
N VAL A 102 -5.03 17.49 9.21
CA VAL A 102 -4.01 17.54 8.15
C VAL A 102 -3.48 18.96 8.09
N GLU A 103 -2.17 19.13 8.11
CA GLU A 103 -1.51 20.43 8.02
C GLU A 103 -0.48 20.38 6.89
N GLN A 104 -0.50 21.36 5.97
CA GLN A 104 0.52 21.53 4.95
C GLN A 104 1.51 22.58 5.42
N LEU A 105 2.70 22.13 5.79
CA LEU A 105 3.81 22.96 6.23
C LEU A 105 4.64 23.32 5.00
N VAL A 106 4.90 24.61 4.79
CA VAL A 106 5.81 25.07 3.74
C VAL A 106 7.22 24.60 4.07
N GLU A 107 7.76 23.72 3.25
CA GLU A 107 9.15 23.25 3.36
C GLU A 107 10.09 24.21 2.62
N GLN A 108 9.71 24.60 1.40
CA GLN A 108 10.46 25.53 0.56
C GLN A 108 9.49 26.35 -0.28
N ALA A 109 9.75 27.65 -0.42
CA ALA A 109 8.98 28.53 -1.29
C ALA A 109 9.93 29.49 -2.02
N GLY A 110 9.70 29.69 -3.32
CA GLY A 110 10.54 30.58 -4.12
C GLY A 110 9.96 30.86 -5.51
N MET A 111 10.53 31.88 -6.16
CA MET A 111 10.32 32.14 -7.57
C MET A 111 11.35 31.35 -8.37
N GLU A 112 10.89 30.44 -9.21
CA GLU A 112 11.74 29.51 -9.97
C GLU A 112 11.79 29.87 -11.44
N ARG A 113 12.97 29.70 -12.05
CA ARG A 113 13.13 29.89 -13.49
C ARG A 113 12.78 28.62 -14.26
N PRO A 114 11.96 28.70 -15.32
CA PRO A 114 11.72 27.58 -16.19
C PRO A 114 13.03 27.18 -16.87
N TRP A 115 13.25 25.88 -17.05
CA TRP A 115 14.45 25.37 -17.69
C TRP A 115 14.13 24.15 -18.55
N THR A 116 14.97 23.91 -19.54
CA THR A 116 15.00 22.67 -20.33
C THR A 116 16.38 22.05 -20.24
N PHE A 117 16.49 20.74 -20.42
CA PHE A 117 17.78 20.15 -20.71
C PHE A 117 18.28 20.71 -22.04
N LYS A 118 19.58 21.01 -22.10
CA LYS A 118 20.24 21.46 -23.33
C LYS A 118 20.14 20.40 -24.43
N GLU A 119 20.33 19.14 -24.05
CA GLU A 119 20.19 17.96 -24.89
C GLU A 119 19.60 16.82 -24.07
N ALA A 120 18.82 15.92 -24.69
CA ALA A 120 18.25 14.78 -24.00
C ALA A 120 19.36 13.88 -23.41
N GLY A 121 19.28 13.58 -22.12
CA GLY A 121 20.26 12.76 -21.42
C GLY A 121 21.50 13.49 -20.91
N ARG A 122 21.64 14.81 -21.16
CA ARG A 122 22.70 15.63 -20.54
C ARG A 122 22.14 16.42 -19.35
N PRO A 123 22.90 16.55 -18.24
CA PRO A 123 22.44 17.26 -17.05
C PRO A 123 22.45 18.79 -17.20
N GLU A 124 23.03 19.32 -18.26
CA GLU A 124 23.10 20.77 -18.52
C GLU A 124 21.71 21.36 -18.72
N LYS A 125 21.39 22.41 -17.94
CA LYS A 125 20.10 23.12 -17.98
C LYS A 125 20.25 24.45 -18.70
N VAL A 126 19.33 24.75 -19.61
CA VAL A 126 19.16 26.06 -20.24
C VAL A 126 17.93 26.72 -19.61
N TYR A 127 18.14 27.86 -18.95
CA TYR A 127 17.06 28.63 -18.33
C TYR A 127 16.34 29.49 -19.36
N LEU A 128 15.02 29.53 -19.26
CA LEU A 128 14.12 30.30 -20.10
C LEU A 128 13.69 31.59 -19.37
N GLU A 129 13.18 32.56 -20.13
CA GLU A 129 12.68 33.80 -19.56
C GLU A 129 11.40 33.63 -18.71
N GLY A 130 11.28 34.50 -17.70
CA GLY A 130 10.22 34.53 -16.72
C GLY A 130 10.53 33.73 -15.46
N GLU A 131 9.70 33.91 -14.43
CA GLU A 131 9.76 33.18 -13.17
C GLU A 131 8.35 32.72 -12.81
N TYR A 132 8.23 31.67 -12.01
CA TYR A 132 6.94 31.20 -11.50
C TYR A 132 7.08 30.81 -10.04
N PRO A 133 6.03 30.99 -9.22
CA PRO A 133 6.08 30.61 -7.83
C PRO A 133 6.01 29.09 -7.71
N LEU A 134 6.90 28.52 -6.89
CA LEU A 134 6.91 27.12 -6.53
C LEU A 134 6.93 27.01 -5.01
N VAL A 135 6.00 26.22 -4.47
CA VAL A 135 5.93 25.91 -3.03
C VAL A 135 5.95 24.39 -2.87
N ASN A 136 6.85 23.90 -2.03
CA ASN A 136 6.94 22.50 -1.61
C ASN A 136 6.39 22.36 -0.19
N PHE A 137 5.67 21.27 0.04
CA PHE A 137 4.99 21.00 1.30
C PHE A 137 5.48 19.71 1.97
N LEU A 138 5.70 19.82 3.27
CA LEU A 138 5.69 18.68 4.18
C LEU A 138 4.29 18.59 4.80
N THR A 139 3.67 17.41 4.75
CA THR A 139 2.36 17.20 5.35
C THR A 139 2.52 16.61 6.75
N ARG A 140 1.90 17.26 7.74
CA ARG A 140 1.76 16.76 9.11
C ARG A 140 0.34 16.23 9.29
N LEU A 141 0.21 15.00 9.79
CA LEU A 141 -1.05 14.38 10.14
C LEU A 141 -1.10 14.19 11.66
N THR A 142 -2.16 14.65 12.29
CA THR A 142 -2.50 14.29 13.66
C THR A 142 -3.52 13.18 13.59
N LEU A 143 -3.20 12.01 14.15
CA LEU A 143 -4.03 10.82 14.07
C LEU A 143 -4.97 10.69 15.28
N VAL A 144 -6.06 9.94 15.13
CA VAL A 144 -7.03 9.68 16.21
C VAL A 144 -6.46 8.88 17.38
N ASN A 145 -5.29 8.26 17.24
CA ASN A 145 -4.59 7.63 18.37
C ASN A 145 -3.63 8.60 19.10
N GLY A 146 -3.68 9.89 18.78
CA GLY A 146 -2.84 10.94 19.36
C GLY A 146 -1.44 11.06 18.78
N SER A 147 -1.02 10.12 17.92
CA SER A 147 0.28 10.19 17.26
C SER A 147 0.29 11.24 16.15
N VAL A 148 1.46 11.84 15.95
CA VAL A 148 1.70 12.81 14.88
C VAL A 148 2.72 12.22 13.91
N VAL A 149 2.35 12.14 12.64
CA VAL A 149 3.26 11.69 11.58
C VAL A 149 3.48 12.78 10.56
N THR A 150 4.67 12.85 10.00
CA THR A 150 5.03 13.81 8.95
C THR A 150 5.52 13.09 7.71
N GLY A 151 5.25 13.64 6.53
CA GLY A 151 5.72 13.05 5.28
C GLY A 151 5.24 13.79 4.05
N HIS A 152 5.54 13.21 2.89
CA HIS A 152 5.13 13.77 1.60
C HIS A 152 3.88 13.07 1.08
N VAL A 153 2.83 13.85 0.81
CA VAL A 153 1.63 13.35 0.14
C VAL A 153 1.96 13.03 -1.31
N ILE A 154 1.56 11.84 -1.77
CA ILE A 154 1.69 11.46 -3.18
C ILE A 154 0.65 12.23 -3.99
N SER A 155 -0.62 12.08 -3.62
CA SER A 155 -1.73 12.93 -4.07
C SER A 155 -2.98 12.55 -3.29
N ALA A 156 -3.80 13.52 -2.92
CA ALA A 156 -5.19 13.28 -2.55
C ALA A 156 -6.06 14.45 -3.01
N ALA A 157 -7.22 14.14 -3.58
CA ALA A 157 -8.23 15.12 -3.92
C ALA A 157 -9.42 14.92 -3.00
N LEU A 158 -9.89 16.00 -2.38
CA LEU A 158 -11.02 16.01 -1.48
C LEU A 158 -12.15 16.86 -2.08
N GLU A 159 -13.39 16.42 -1.89
CA GLU A 159 -14.57 17.26 -2.09
C GLU A 159 -15.04 17.73 -0.72
N LEU A 160 -15.12 19.04 -0.53
CA LEU A 160 -15.72 19.66 0.64
C LEU A 160 -17.08 20.24 0.24
N LYS A 161 -18.16 19.68 0.79
CA LYS A 161 -19.53 20.16 0.58
C LYS A 161 -19.93 21.06 1.74
N GLY A 162 -19.92 22.37 1.50
CA GLY A 162 -20.37 23.39 2.45
C GLY A 162 -21.78 23.90 2.14
N PRO A 163 -22.28 24.89 2.90
CA PRO A 163 -23.59 25.49 2.68
C PRO A 163 -23.75 26.18 1.31
N THR A 164 -22.66 26.77 0.81
CA THR A 164 -22.63 27.58 -0.42
C THR A 164 -22.32 26.76 -1.69
N GLY A 165 -22.02 25.47 -1.54
CA GLY A 165 -21.73 24.59 -2.67
C GLY A 165 -20.62 23.58 -2.39
N LYS A 166 -20.03 23.06 -3.47
CA LYS A 166 -18.95 22.07 -3.43
C LYS A 166 -17.64 22.72 -3.80
N ARG A 167 -16.58 22.44 -3.05
CA ARG A 167 -15.21 22.88 -3.33
C ARG A 167 -14.30 21.67 -3.46
N LYS A 168 -13.47 21.65 -4.49
CA LYS A 168 -12.41 20.65 -4.65
C LYS A 168 -11.13 21.15 -3.98
N ILE A 169 -10.53 20.31 -3.15
CA ILE A 169 -9.27 20.59 -2.45
C ILE A 169 -8.25 19.56 -2.91
N PHE A 170 -7.02 20.01 -3.18
CA PHE A 170 -5.92 19.13 -3.55
C PHE A 170 -4.84 19.18 -2.46
N LEU A 171 -4.54 18.01 -1.89
CA LEU A 171 -3.36 17.80 -1.06
C LEU A 171 -2.24 17.32 -1.98
N GLN A 172 -1.22 18.15 -2.12
CA GLN A 172 -0.12 17.93 -3.06
C GLN A 172 1.21 18.11 -2.35
N ARG A 173 2.25 17.48 -2.91
CA ARG A 173 3.64 17.70 -2.47
C ARG A 173 4.14 19.09 -2.85
N GLN A 174 3.68 19.62 -3.97
CA GLN A 174 4.10 20.92 -4.48
C GLN A 174 2.96 21.60 -5.22
N ILE A 175 2.95 22.93 -5.19
CA ILE A 175 2.08 23.76 -6.01
C ILE A 175 2.96 24.66 -6.88
N LYS A 176 2.65 24.67 -8.17
CA LYS A 176 3.32 25.49 -9.17
C LYS A 176 2.33 26.49 -9.74
N GLY A 177 2.65 27.78 -9.65
CA GLY A 177 1.92 28.82 -10.35
C GLY A 177 2.34 28.98 -11.80
N THR A 178 1.64 29.89 -12.46
CA THR A 178 1.93 30.41 -13.79
C THR A 178 3.02 31.49 -13.71
N LYS A 179 3.50 31.94 -14.88
CA LYS A 179 4.53 32.99 -14.96
C LYS A 179 4.05 34.39 -14.55
N THR A 180 2.73 34.57 -14.43
CA THR A 180 2.10 35.85 -14.09
C THR A 180 1.73 35.95 -12.62
N GLU A 181 1.83 34.86 -11.88
CA GLU A 181 1.52 34.78 -10.45
C GLU A 181 2.78 34.97 -9.60
N THR A 182 2.56 35.38 -8.36
CA THR A 182 3.55 35.48 -7.29
C THR A 182 3.27 34.45 -6.20
N LEU A 183 4.15 34.33 -5.21
CA LEU A 183 3.94 33.43 -4.08
C LEU A 183 2.64 33.73 -3.31
N ASN A 184 2.24 35.00 -3.23
CA ASN A 184 1.04 35.42 -2.51
C ASN A 184 -0.25 35.07 -3.26
N ASP A 185 -0.18 34.86 -4.58
CA ASP A 185 -1.32 34.47 -5.40
C ASP A 185 -1.65 32.97 -5.25
N LEU A 186 -0.70 32.18 -4.71
CA LEU A 186 -0.91 30.76 -4.48
C LEU A 186 -1.74 30.50 -3.23
N VAL A 187 -3.02 30.23 -3.43
CA VAL A 187 -3.93 29.78 -2.37
C VAL A 187 -3.91 28.26 -2.25
N TYR A 188 -3.53 27.75 -1.09
CA TYR A 188 -3.46 26.32 -0.79
C TYR A 188 -4.11 25.99 0.55
N LEU A 189 -4.42 24.71 0.76
CA LEU A 189 -4.96 24.25 2.04
C LEU A 189 -3.86 24.32 3.09
N ARG A 190 -4.01 25.17 4.11
CA ARG A 190 -3.08 25.25 5.24
C ARG A 190 -3.39 24.17 6.26
N THR A 191 -4.66 24.06 6.65
CA THR A 191 -5.13 23.04 7.60
C THR A 191 -6.49 22.48 7.22
N LEU A 192 -6.69 21.18 7.39
CA LEU A 192 -7.99 20.52 7.42
C LEU A 192 -8.17 19.90 8.79
N ARG A 193 -9.20 20.30 9.53
CA ARG A 193 -9.52 19.76 10.85
C ARG A 193 -10.81 18.97 10.80
N MET A 194 -10.86 17.87 11.55
CA MET A 194 -12.02 16.99 11.66
C MET A 194 -12.62 17.22 13.06
N PRO A 195 -13.54 18.19 13.24
CA PRO A 195 -13.99 18.60 14.58
C PRO A 195 -14.71 17.49 15.36
N ALA A 196 -15.27 16.49 14.66
CA ALA A 196 -15.90 15.33 15.28
C ALA A 196 -14.90 14.23 15.67
N ALA A 197 -13.63 14.33 15.23
CA ALA A 197 -12.61 13.37 15.59
C ALA A 197 -12.20 13.58 17.05
N THR A 198 -12.26 12.49 17.82
CA THR A 198 -11.74 12.47 19.19
C THR A 198 -10.42 11.72 19.19
N ILE A 199 -9.44 12.25 19.92
CA ILE A 199 -8.22 11.50 20.20
C ILE A 199 -8.62 10.38 21.16
N ALA A 200 -8.67 9.16 20.66
CA ALA A 200 -8.69 7.98 21.48
C ALA A 200 -7.31 7.83 22.14
N ASP A 201 -7.28 7.44 23.41
CA ASP A 201 -6.04 7.03 24.07
C ASP A 201 -5.43 5.88 23.27
N GLY A 202 -4.41 6.19 22.48
CA GLY A 202 -3.76 5.21 21.63
C GLY A 202 -3.15 4.12 22.48
N ARG A 203 -3.52 2.86 22.21
CA ARG A 203 -3.02 1.69 22.94
C ARG A 203 -2.10 0.87 22.05
N SER A 204 -1.27 0.05 22.69
CA SER A 204 -0.42 -0.92 22.00
C SER A 204 -1.05 -2.32 21.99
N ILE A 205 -0.68 -3.13 21.01
CA ILE A 205 -0.73 -4.58 21.13
C ILE A 205 0.68 -5.02 21.54
N SER A 206 0.78 -5.71 22.67
CA SER A 206 2.06 -6.22 23.18
C SER A 206 1.90 -7.65 23.67
N GLY A 207 3.01 -8.33 23.92
CA GLY A 207 2.91 -9.68 24.44
C GLY A 207 4.23 -10.40 24.65
N ARG A 208 4.10 -11.66 25.07
CA ARG A 208 5.18 -12.59 25.33
C ARG A 208 4.89 -13.94 24.68
N ILE A 209 5.91 -14.52 24.06
CA ILE A 209 5.89 -15.81 23.39
C ILE A 209 6.80 -16.79 24.14
N GLU A 210 6.29 -17.97 24.48
CA GLU A 210 7.04 -19.00 25.21
C GLU A 210 6.82 -20.40 24.62
N GLY A 211 7.85 -21.25 24.68
CA GLY A 211 7.76 -22.63 24.17
C GLY A 211 7.86 -22.76 22.64
N PHE A 212 7.98 -21.66 21.90
CA PHE A 212 8.13 -21.65 20.44
C PHE A 212 9.54 -21.25 19.97
N GLY A 213 10.54 -21.31 20.86
CA GLY A 213 11.90 -20.86 20.57
C GLY A 213 12.05 -19.34 20.52
N THR A 214 13.10 -18.85 19.86
CA THR A 214 13.47 -17.42 19.84
C THR A 214 12.60 -16.66 18.84
N VAL A 215 11.92 -15.60 19.28
CA VAL A 215 11.15 -14.69 18.41
C VAL A 215 12.10 -13.89 17.52
N LEU A 216 11.92 -14.00 16.21
CA LEU A 216 12.69 -13.29 15.20
C LEU A 216 11.97 -12.05 14.70
N SER A 217 10.64 -12.13 14.54
CA SER A 217 9.82 -10.98 14.16
C SER A 217 8.36 -11.20 14.53
N VAL A 218 7.65 -10.08 14.73
CA VAL A 218 6.20 -10.07 14.88
C VAL A 218 5.63 -9.01 13.96
N THR A 219 4.67 -9.39 13.12
CA THR A 219 3.99 -8.51 12.19
C THR A 219 2.48 -8.50 12.43
N ALA A 220 1.84 -7.39 12.08
CA ALA A 220 0.39 -7.23 12.19
C ALA A 220 -0.15 -6.64 10.89
N LEU A 221 -1.18 -7.28 10.33
CA LEU A 221 -1.98 -6.74 9.25
C LEU A 221 -3.15 -5.95 9.83
N ASP A 222 -3.15 -4.63 9.64
CA ASP A 222 -4.31 -3.77 9.88
C ASP A 222 -5.42 -4.16 8.90
N THR A 223 -6.48 -4.82 9.40
CA THR A 223 -7.53 -5.35 8.53
C THR A 223 -8.40 -4.25 7.92
N ALA A 224 -8.39 -3.05 8.49
CA ALA A 224 -9.14 -1.91 7.96
C ALA A 224 -8.36 -1.19 6.85
N ARG A 225 -7.04 -1.04 7.02
CA ARG A 225 -6.20 -0.19 6.16
C ARG A 225 -5.32 -0.97 5.19
N GLY A 226 -5.16 -2.27 5.41
CA GLY A 226 -4.29 -3.15 4.62
C GLY A 226 -2.80 -2.85 4.84
N HIS A 227 -2.42 -2.40 6.04
CA HIS A 227 -1.03 -2.10 6.38
C HIS A 227 -0.37 -3.25 7.13
N VAL A 228 0.88 -3.57 6.76
CA VAL A 228 1.71 -4.48 7.55
C VAL A 228 2.61 -3.65 8.46
N LEU A 229 2.42 -3.82 9.76
CA LEU A 229 3.18 -3.21 10.83
C LEU A 229 4.16 -4.22 11.44
N PHE A 230 5.22 -3.73 12.06
CA PHE A 230 6.28 -4.54 12.66
C PHE A 230 6.44 -4.12 14.12
N ALA A 231 6.44 -5.10 15.02
CA ALA A 231 6.68 -4.85 16.43
C ALA A 231 8.18 -4.69 16.71
N HIS A 232 8.51 -3.97 17.78
CA HIS A 232 9.79 -4.11 18.43
C HIS A 232 9.82 -5.45 19.17
N VAL A 233 10.88 -6.24 18.98
CA VAL A 233 11.07 -7.52 19.69
C VAL A 233 12.22 -7.35 20.69
N ALA A 234 11.95 -7.69 21.95
CA ALA A 234 12.90 -7.61 23.06
C ALA A 234 13.16 -9.00 23.65
N ASP A 235 14.40 -9.25 24.04
CA ASP A 235 14.88 -10.47 24.70
C ASP A 235 14.50 -11.79 24.00
N GLY A 236 14.23 -11.72 22.69
CA GLY A 236 13.82 -12.88 21.88
C GLY A 236 12.49 -13.50 22.29
N ALA A 237 11.65 -12.81 23.07
CA ALA A 237 10.40 -13.38 23.59
C ALA A 237 9.26 -12.35 23.71
N CYS A 238 9.57 -11.08 23.98
CA CYS A 238 8.57 -10.03 24.16
C CYS A 238 8.43 -9.19 22.89
N PHE A 239 7.23 -8.68 22.62
CA PHE A 239 7.00 -7.76 21.51
C PHE A 239 6.05 -6.62 21.88
N ASP A 240 6.22 -5.48 21.19
CA ASP A 240 5.39 -4.28 21.35
C ASP A 240 5.26 -3.54 20.01
N PHE A 241 4.02 -3.25 19.59
CA PHE A 241 3.74 -2.49 18.37
C PHE A 241 3.78 -0.96 18.55
N GLY A 242 3.95 -0.48 19.78
CA GLY A 242 3.74 0.90 20.14
C GLY A 242 2.29 1.34 19.93
N THR A 243 2.07 2.65 19.85
CA THR A 243 0.73 3.22 19.71
C THR A 243 0.11 2.90 18.34
N LEU A 244 -0.96 2.09 18.35
CA LEU A 244 -1.69 1.71 17.14
C LEU A 244 -2.94 2.57 16.91
N LEU A 245 -3.40 2.62 15.67
CA LEU A 245 -4.72 3.18 15.36
C LEU A 245 -5.81 2.24 15.88
N PRO A 246 -7.00 2.76 16.23
CA PRO A 246 -8.16 1.91 16.47
C PRO A 246 -8.43 1.01 15.26
N GLY A 247 -8.71 -0.26 15.53
CA GLY A 247 -8.91 -1.26 14.49
C GLY A 247 -8.72 -2.68 15.00
N ARG A 248 -8.72 -3.60 14.04
CA ARG A 248 -8.46 -5.03 14.23
C ARG A 248 -7.22 -5.42 13.44
N TYR A 249 -6.41 -6.30 14.03
CA TYR A 249 -5.12 -6.68 13.52
C TYR A 249 -4.98 -8.20 13.48
N ASP A 250 -4.64 -8.74 12.31
CA ASP A 250 -4.26 -10.16 12.17
C ASP A 250 -2.74 -10.26 12.36
N LEU A 251 -2.30 -10.98 13.39
CA LEU A 251 -0.90 -11.07 13.80
C LEU A 251 -0.22 -12.30 13.21
N CYS A 252 1.08 -12.15 12.97
CA CYS A 252 1.97 -13.24 12.61
C CYS A 252 3.28 -13.14 13.39
N VAL A 253 3.73 -14.27 13.95
CA VAL A 253 4.97 -14.39 14.72
C VAL A 253 5.89 -15.35 13.98
N LEU A 254 7.10 -14.91 13.69
CA LEU A 254 8.18 -15.79 13.23
C LEU A 254 9.11 -16.06 14.40
N THR A 255 9.34 -17.34 14.70
CA THR A 255 10.41 -17.77 15.60
C THR A 255 11.48 -18.54 14.84
N ASP A 256 12.52 -19.01 15.51
CA ASP A 256 13.52 -19.91 14.95
C ASP A 256 12.98 -21.33 14.65
N THR A 257 11.86 -21.73 15.26
CA THR A 257 11.29 -23.08 15.13
C THR A 257 9.88 -23.10 14.55
N HIS A 258 9.15 -21.99 14.59
CA HIS A 258 7.73 -21.92 14.21
C HIS A 258 7.42 -20.65 13.42
N ALA A 259 6.30 -20.72 12.70
CA ALA A 259 5.54 -19.55 12.30
C ALA A 259 4.16 -19.66 12.93
N LEU A 260 3.69 -18.62 13.61
CA LEU A 260 2.36 -18.56 14.21
C LEU A 260 1.56 -17.51 13.44
N ALA A 261 0.32 -17.82 13.05
CA ALA A 261 -0.49 -16.86 12.30
C ALA A 261 -1.96 -16.86 12.75
N GLY A 262 -2.54 -15.67 12.76
CA GLY A 262 -3.97 -15.45 12.79
C GLY A 262 -4.49 -15.05 11.42
N LEU A 263 -5.72 -15.47 11.12
CA LEU A 263 -6.49 -14.95 10.00
C LEU A 263 -7.95 -14.86 10.47
N SER A 264 -8.44 -13.64 10.67
CA SER A 264 -9.83 -13.39 11.07
C SER A 264 -10.74 -13.17 9.86
N ASP A 265 -12.05 -13.11 10.10
CA ASP A 265 -13.02 -12.65 9.10
C ASP A 265 -13.19 -11.12 9.07
N SER A 266 -12.38 -10.37 9.84
CA SER A 266 -12.44 -8.91 9.83
C SER A 266 -12.00 -8.34 8.49
N VAL A 267 -12.84 -7.49 7.92
CA VAL A 267 -12.63 -6.84 6.61
C VAL A 267 -12.61 -5.31 6.76
N PRO A 268 -12.17 -4.56 5.73
CA PRO A 268 -12.31 -3.11 5.71
C PRO A 268 -13.77 -2.66 5.87
N PRO A 269 -14.04 -1.48 6.49
CA PRO A 269 -15.39 -0.97 6.70
C PRO A 269 -16.27 -0.92 5.45
N GLU A 270 -15.68 -0.64 4.29
CA GLU A 270 -16.36 -0.62 2.99
C GLU A 270 -16.85 -2.01 2.53
N ALA A 271 -16.25 -3.08 3.03
CA ALA A 271 -16.57 -4.46 2.72
C ALA A 271 -17.40 -5.14 3.83
N ASP A 272 -17.65 -4.48 4.96
CA ASP A 272 -18.28 -5.07 6.16
C ASP A 272 -19.71 -5.61 5.87
N ARG A 273 -20.41 -5.00 4.91
CA ARG A 273 -21.75 -5.45 4.48
C ARG A 273 -21.73 -6.52 3.37
N GLY A 274 -20.56 -7.04 3.04
CA GLY A 274 -20.40 -8.09 2.02
C GLY A 274 -21.11 -9.38 2.42
N ALA A 275 -21.70 -10.07 1.45
CA ALA A 275 -22.29 -11.38 1.68
C ALA A 275 -21.20 -12.38 2.15
N PRO A 276 -21.50 -13.31 3.08
CA PRO A 276 -20.55 -14.35 3.48
C PRO A 276 -20.03 -15.15 2.28
N LEU A 277 -18.85 -15.75 2.44
CA LEU A 277 -18.35 -16.74 1.48
C LEU A 277 -19.32 -17.93 1.40
N GLN A 278 -19.55 -18.43 0.19
CA GLN A 278 -20.40 -19.57 -0.11
C GLN A 278 -19.55 -20.82 -0.38
N GLU A 279 -20.18 -21.99 -0.34
CA GLU A 279 -19.54 -23.30 -0.48
C GLU A 279 -18.66 -23.44 -1.75
N GLY A 280 -19.06 -22.83 -2.87
CA GLY A 280 -18.31 -22.87 -4.13
C GLY A 280 -17.19 -21.84 -4.26
N ASP A 281 -17.10 -20.85 -3.37
CA ASP A 281 -16.13 -19.77 -3.48
C ASP A 281 -14.67 -20.22 -3.31
N PRO A 282 -14.33 -21.10 -2.34
CA PRO A 282 -12.97 -21.60 -2.21
C PRO A 282 -12.45 -22.25 -3.50
N ALA A 283 -13.25 -23.13 -4.11
CA ALA A 283 -12.90 -23.80 -5.35
C ALA A 283 -12.74 -22.80 -6.51
N ALA A 284 -13.59 -21.78 -6.58
CA ALA A 284 -13.48 -20.74 -7.59
C ALA A 284 -12.21 -19.89 -7.42
N ILE A 285 -11.83 -19.55 -6.18
CA ILE A 285 -10.57 -18.86 -5.87
C ILE A 285 -9.37 -19.73 -6.23
N ASP A 286 -9.40 -21.03 -5.89
CA ASP A 286 -8.32 -21.97 -6.21
C ASP A 286 -8.05 -22.08 -7.72
N VAL A 287 -9.08 -21.94 -8.56
CA VAL A 287 -8.92 -21.88 -10.03
C VAL A 287 -8.21 -20.60 -10.48
N LYS A 288 -8.46 -19.46 -9.82
CA LYS A 288 -7.88 -18.16 -10.19
C LYS A 288 -6.49 -17.94 -9.59
N PHE A 289 -6.21 -18.51 -8.42
CA PHE A 289 -4.96 -18.41 -7.68
C PHE A 289 -3.69 -18.67 -8.51
N PRO A 290 -3.57 -19.77 -9.27
CA PRO A 290 -2.36 -20.02 -10.06
C PRO A 290 -2.17 -19.02 -11.21
N LEU A 291 -3.25 -18.39 -11.69
CA LEU A 291 -3.22 -17.45 -12.82
C LEU A 291 -2.62 -16.08 -12.45
N ALA A 292 -2.51 -15.78 -11.16
CA ALA A 292 -1.90 -14.55 -10.69
C ALA A 292 -0.38 -14.61 -10.93
N ASP A 293 0.16 -13.69 -11.74
CA ASP A 293 1.60 -13.59 -12.00
C ASP A 293 2.36 -13.40 -10.67
N ASP A 294 3.37 -14.23 -10.45
CA ASP A 294 4.16 -14.24 -9.21
C ASP A 294 5.55 -14.83 -9.45
N PHE A 295 6.51 -14.35 -8.66
CA PHE A 295 7.88 -14.84 -8.63
C PHE A 295 7.99 -16.25 -8.03
N PHE A 296 7.04 -16.70 -7.22
CA PHE A 296 7.12 -17.99 -6.53
C PHE A 296 6.41 -19.09 -7.31
N ASN A 297 7.12 -20.18 -7.60
CA ASN A 297 6.57 -21.32 -8.33
C ASN A 297 5.64 -22.17 -7.45
N ASP A 298 6.05 -22.39 -6.19
CA ASP A 298 5.29 -23.20 -5.25
C ASP A 298 4.45 -22.31 -4.35
N ARG A 299 3.14 -22.51 -4.36
CA ARG A 299 2.18 -21.63 -3.67
C ARG A 299 0.99 -22.44 -3.20
N TRP A 300 0.49 -22.14 -2.00
CA TRP A 300 -0.66 -22.80 -1.40
C TRP A 300 -1.55 -21.79 -0.67
N ILE A 301 -2.85 -21.87 -0.90
CA ILE A 301 -3.85 -21.27 -0.03
C ILE A 301 -3.98 -22.19 1.19
N LEU A 302 -3.79 -21.63 2.38
CA LEU A 302 -3.78 -22.35 3.64
C LEU A 302 -5.09 -22.20 4.40
N ARG A 303 -5.70 -21.01 4.29
CA ARG A 303 -6.98 -20.68 4.93
C ARG A 303 -7.63 -19.54 4.16
N LEU A 304 -8.95 -19.57 4.09
CA LEU A 304 -9.77 -18.44 3.64
C LEU A 304 -10.53 -17.83 4.83
N GLY A 305 -10.82 -16.55 4.73
CA GLY A 305 -11.68 -15.81 5.65
C GLY A 305 -12.24 -14.56 4.99
N GLY A 306 -12.99 -13.78 5.74
CA GLY A 306 -13.65 -12.56 5.27
C GLY A 306 -14.98 -12.85 4.58
N ASN A 307 -15.30 -12.08 3.53
CA ASN A 307 -16.59 -12.16 2.84
C ASN A 307 -16.44 -11.91 1.33
N ARG A 308 -17.52 -11.96 0.56
CA ARG A 308 -17.48 -11.79 -0.91
C ARG A 308 -17.07 -10.40 -1.38
N ALA A 309 -17.22 -9.37 -0.55
CA ALA A 309 -16.73 -8.03 -0.87
C ALA A 309 -15.22 -7.90 -0.61
N CYS A 310 -14.69 -8.63 0.36
CA CYS A 310 -13.26 -8.72 0.65
C CYS A 310 -12.92 -10.08 1.27
N ALA A 311 -12.56 -11.06 0.43
CA ALA A 311 -12.09 -12.36 0.89
C ALA A 311 -10.60 -12.27 1.16
N LYS A 312 -10.12 -12.97 2.17
CA LYS A 312 -8.71 -13.03 2.55
C LYS A 312 -8.23 -14.46 2.44
N ALA A 313 -7.10 -14.66 1.75
CA ALA A 313 -6.41 -15.94 1.69
C ALA A 313 -5.07 -15.84 2.41
N LEU A 314 -4.86 -16.66 3.44
CA LEU A 314 -3.52 -16.88 3.98
C LEU A 314 -2.76 -17.78 3.01
N VAL A 315 -1.68 -17.27 2.46
CA VAL A 315 -0.90 -17.90 1.40
C VAL A 315 0.51 -18.19 1.89
N TYR A 316 0.92 -19.44 1.76
CA TYR A 316 2.34 -19.80 1.84
C TYR A 316 2.90 -19.95 0.43
N LYS A 317 4.07 -19.38 0.20
CA LYS A 317 4.77 -19.53 -1.07
C LYS A 317 6.25 -19.71 -0.89
N ARG A 318 6.84 -20.52 -1.76
CA ARG A 318 8.23 -20.97 -1.68
C ARG A 318 8.88 -20.97 -3.06
N ARG A 319 10.18 -20.72 -3.06
CA ARG A 319 11.05 -20.86 -4.22
C ARG A 319 12.41 -21.41 -3.77
N ALA A 320 12.68 -22.66 -4.15
CA ALA A 320 13.96 -23.31 -3.90
C ALA A 320 15.08 -22.73 -4.78
N GLU A 321 14.77 -22.42 -6.04
CA GLU A 321 15.76 -21.92 -6.99
C GLU A 321 15.75 -20.39 -7.04
N TYR A 322 16.57 -19.73 -6.21
CA TYR A 322 16.79 -18.29 -6.32
C TYR A 322 18.28 -17.94 -6.34
N TYR A 323 18.60 -16.95 -7.19
CA TYR A 323 19.93 -16.38 -7.29
C TYR A 323 20.02 -15.14 -6.39
N GLU A 324 21.11 -15.04 -5.65
CA GLU A 324 21.46 -13.85 -4.89
C GLU A 324 22.71 -13.23 -5.50
N ALA A 325 22.64 -11.98 -5.95
CA ALA A 325 23.78 -11.27 -6.55
C ALA A 325 24.53 -12.11 -7.61
N ALA A 326 23.75 -12.76 -8.49
CA ALA A 326 24.22 -13.69 -9.53
C ALA A 326 24.94 -14.97 -9.03
N ARG A 327 24.79 -15.33 -7.75
CA ARG A 327 25.30 -16.58 -7.18
C ARG A 327 24.15 -17.49 -6.74
N TRP A 328 24.31 -18.78 -7.03
CA TRP A 328 23.44 -19.83 -6.51
C TRP A 328 23.56 -19.92 -4.99
N THR A 329 22.48 -20.21 -4.28
CA THR A 329 22.45 -20.42 -2.82
C THR A 329 22.16 -21.90 -2.51
N PRO A 330 23.18 -22.77 -2.42
CA PRO A 330 22.95 -24.21 -2.24
C PRO A 330 22.18 -24.53 -0.96
N GLY A 331 21.12 -25.32 -1.08
CA GLY A 331 20.36 -25.88 0.05
C GLY A 331 19.46 -24.89 0.80
N GLY A 332 19.36 -23.63 0.36
CA GLY A 332 18.43 -22.64 0.91
C GLY A 332 17.19 -22.46 0.03
N PHE A 333 16.16 -21.82 0.57
CA PHE A 333 14.99 -21.40 -0.21
C PHE A 333 14.43 -20.08 0.34
N LEU A 334 13.79 -19.31 -0.53
CA LEU A 334 13.04 -18.13 -0.14
C LEU A 334 11.59 -18.55 0.07
N TRP A 335 10.98 -18.11 1.17
CA TRP A 335 9.56 -18.31 1.37
C TRP A 335 8.89 -17.11 2.02
N HIS A 336 7.62 -16.89 1.67
CA HIS A 336 6.79 -15.87 2.26
C HIS A 336 5.55 -16.50 2.88
N LEU A 337 5.07 -15.85 3.94
CA LEU A 337 3.69 -15.98 4.39
C LEU A 337 2.99 -14.64 4.11
N GLU A 338 1.91 -14.69 3.34
CA GLU A 338 1.21 -13.51 2.85
C GLU A 338 -0.30 -13.62 3.10
N VAL A 339 -0.98 -12.48 3.15
CA VAL A 339 -2.44 -12.42 3.03
C VAL A 339 -2.77 -11.79 1.68
N TRP A 340 -3.50 -12.52 0.86
CA TRP A 340 -4.02 -12.03 -0.41
C TRP A 340 -5.47 -11.63 -0.22
N THR A 341 -5.83 -10.42 -0.65
CA THR A 341 -7.21 -9.95 -0.64
C THR A 341 -7.84 -10.12 -2.01
N TRP A 342 -9.11 -10.45 -2.02
CA TRP A 342 -9.90 -10.72 -3.21
C TRP A 342 -11.27 -10.07 -3.12
N HIS A 343 -11.87 -9.77 -4.27
CA HIS A 343 -13.28 -9.47 -4.35
C HIS A 343 -13.96 -10.32 -5.41
N PHE A 344 -15.26 -10.56 -5.20
CA PHE A 344 -16.11 -11.20 -6.18
C PHE A 344 -16.66 -10.14 -7.16
N ALA A 345 -16.13 -10.14 -8.37
CA ALA A 345 -16.61 -9.36 -9.51
C ALA A 345 -17.38 -10.28 -10.45
N ASP A 346 -18.64 -10.59 -10.07
CA ASP A 346 -19.55 -11.54 -10.74
C ASP A 346 -19.35 -11.59 -12.27
N PRO A 347 -19.01 -12.77 -12.83
CA PRO A 347 -18.97 -14.11 -12.19
C PRO A 347 -17.62 -14.53 -11.60
N ASP A 348 -16.64 -13.63 -11.54
CA ASP A 348 -15.23 -14.00 -11.30
C ASP A 348 -14.63 -13.42 -10.02
N TRP A 349 -13.70 -14.18 -9.43
CA TRP A 349 -12.84 -13.70 -8.35
C TRP A 349 -11.61 -12.98 -8.89
N LYS A 350 -11.26 -11.85 -8.28
CA LYS A 350 -10.09 -11.04 -8.64
C LYS A 350 -9.21 -10.77 -7.43
N VAL A 351 -7.90 -10.88 -7.63
CA VAL A 351 -6.88 -10.49 -6.63
C VAL A 351 -6.79 -8.97 -6.59
N ASP A 352 -6.86 -8.39 -5.39
CA ASP A 352 -6.70 -6.95 -5.18
C ASP A 352 -5.29 -6.60 -4.70
N ARG A 353 -4.87 -7.20 -3.59
CA ARG A 353 -3.61 -6.88 -2.92
C ARG A 353 -2.96 -8.12 -2.31
N ARG A 354 -1.64 -8.03 -2.11
CA ARG A 354 -0.82 -9.04 -1.46
C ARG A 354 -0.06 -8.39 -0.31
N HIS A 355 -0.31 -8.83 0.91
CA HIS A 355 0.30 -8.31 2.12
C HIS A 355 1.34 -9.30 2.63
N ILE A 356 2.62 -8.93 2.59
CA ILE A 356 3.72 -9.80 3.01
C ILE A 356 3.87 -9.70 4.53
N LEU A 357 3.46 -10.75 5.26
CA LEU A 357 3.55 -10.80 6.72
C LEU A 357 4.92 -11.30 7.17
N ILE A 358 5.42 -12.35 6.52
CA ILE A 358 6.77 -12.87 6.71
C ILE A 358 7.44 -12.98 5.36
N ARG A 359 8.69 -12.52 5.31
CA ARG A 359 9.64 -12.84 4.25
C ARG A 359 10.86 -13.45 4.91
N HIS A 360 11.11 -14.72 4.64
CA HIS A 360 12.26 -15.42 5.21
C HIS A 360 13.12 -16.05 4.14
N LYS A 361 14.43 -15.85 4.28
CA LYS A 361 15.45 -16.47 3.44
C LYS A 361 16.06 -17.61 4.26
N GLN A 362 15.59 -18.82 4.01
CA GLN A 362 16.09 -19.99 4.70
C GLN A 362 17.48 -20.36 4.18
N LYS A 363 18.43 -20.52 5.09
CA LYS A 363 19.79 -20.95 4.77
C LYS A 363 19.89 -22.48 4.77
N GLY A 364 20.83 -23.02 4.00
CA GLY A 364 21.15 -24.45 4.07
C GLY A 364 21.52 -24.87 5.49
N GLY A 365 20.90 -25.94 5.98
CA GLY A 365 21.07 -26.46 7.34
C GLY A 365 20.16 -25.82 8.41
N GLU A 366 19.40 -24.79 8.06
CA GLU A 366 18.37 -24.24 8.93
C GLU A 366 17.18 -25.22 9.01
N ARG A 367 16.64 -25.42 10.23
CA ARG A 367 15.49 -26.31 10.43
C ARG A 367 14.25 -25.71 9.78
N ASN A 368 13.46 -26.58 9.15
CA ASN A 368 12.13 -26.21 8.69
C ASN A 368 11.25 -25.87 9.89
N ARG A 369 10.43 -24.83 9.73
CA ARG A 369 9.54 -24.35 10.77
C ARG A 369 8.17 -25.00 10.65
N THR A 370 7.46 -25.18 11.75
CA THR A 370 6.06 -25.58 11.70
C THR A 370 5.15 -24.35 11.73
N LEU A 371 4.22 -24.26 10.80
CA LEU A 371 3.17 -23.25 10.78
C LEU A 371 1.97 -23.70 11.61
N LEU A 372 1.64 -22.89 12.62
CA LEU A 372 0.50 -23.06 13.50
C LEU A 372 -0.48 -21.89 13.32
N LEU A 373 -1.78 -22.19 13.33
CA LEU A 373 -2.83 -21.18 13.38
C LEU A 373 -3.45 -21.08 14.76
N SER A 374 -3.81 -19.86 15.15
CA SER A 374 -4.59 -19.61 16.36
C SER A 374 -5.54 -18.44 16.13
N GLU A 375 -6.78 -18.58 16.61
CA GLU A 375 -7.76 -17.50 16.57
C GLU A 375 -7.38 -16.34 17.49
N ARG A 376 -6.56 -16.59 18.53
CA ARG A 376 -6.03 -15.55 19.43
C ARG A 376 -5.14 -14.53 18.72
N LEU A 377 -4.62 -14.89 17.55
CA LEU A 377 -3.82 -14.02 16.69
C LEU A 377 -4.66 -13.30 15.63
N GLY A 378 -5.94 -13.64 15.48
CA GLY A 378 -6.86 -12.98 14.53
C GLY A 378 -7.61 -11.83 15.18
N ALA A 379 -7.86 -10.76 14.42
CA ALA A 379 -8.69 -9.64 14.83
C ALA A 379 -8.35 -9.01 16.21
N VAL A 380 -7.06 -9.01 16.57
CA VAL A 380 -6.55 -8.46 17.84
C VAL A 380 -6.75 -6.95 17.86
N THR A 381 -7.12 -6.41 19.01
CA THR A 381 -7.40 -4.96 19.17
C THR A 381 -6.34 -4.27 20.02
N PRO A 382 -6.02 -2.98 19.75
CA PRO A 382 -5.14 -2.19 20.61
C PRO A 382 -5.56 -2.21 22.09
N GLY A 383 -4.59 -2.37 22.97
CA GLY A 383 -4.78 -2.58 24.41
C GLY A 383 -4.73 -4.04 24.84
N THR A 384 -4.62 -4.97 23.90
CA THR A 384 -4.47 -6.40 24.20
C THR A 384 -3.03 -6.72 24.58
N GLN A 385 -2.87 -7.42 25.71
CA GLN A 385 -1.62 -8.05 26.11
C GLN A 385 -1.73 -9.56 25.86
N LEU A 386 -0.92 -10.08 24.92
CA LEU A 386 -0.92 -11.48 24.54
C LEU A 386 0.14 -12.26 25.33
N HIS A 387 -0.24 -13.40 25.87
CA HIS A 387 0.69 -14.41 26.38
C HIS A 387 0.39 -15.70 25.62
N LEU A 388 1.34 -16.12 24.79
CA LEU A 388 1.22 -17.27 23.90
C LEU A 388 2.23 -18.33 24.31
N GLN A 389 1.75 -19.48 24.77
CA GLN A 389 2.59 -20.61 25.15
C GLN A 389 2.31 -21.85 24.29
N ALA A 390 3.34 -22.66 24.04
CA ALA A 390 3.19 -23.90 23.27
C ALA A 390 2.34 -24.98 23.97
N ASN A 391 2.37 -25.01 25.31
CA ASN A 391 1.71 -26.03 26.13
C ASN A 391 0.38 -25.54 26.74
N GLU A 392 -0.28 -24.57 26.12
CA GLU A 392 -1.57 -24.08 26.63
C GLU A 392 -2.62 -25.20 26.70
N ALA A 393 -3.56 -25.07 27.65
CA ALA A 393 -4.66 -26.01 27.87
C ALA A 393 -5.46 -26.27 26.56
N PRO A 394 -6.10 -27.44 26.41
CA PRO A 394 -6.74 -27.91 25.17
C PRO A 394 -7.77 -26.96 24.53
N ASP A 395 -8.27 -25.95 25.25
CA ASP A 395 -9.20 -24.94 24.74
C ASP A 395 -8.50 -23.80 23.95
N ALA A 396 -7.16 -23.79 23.92
CA ALA A 396 -6.33 -22.91 23.10
C ALA A 396 -5.67 -23.73 21.96
N THR A 397 -6.49 -24.16 20.99
CA THR A 397 -6.02 -25.04 19.92
C THR A 397 -5.12 -24.31 18.92
N TRP A 398 -3.81 -24.49 19.10
CA TRP A 398 -2.88 -24.36 17.99
C TRP A 398 -3.22 -25.41 16.92
N HIS A 399 -3.59 -24.97 15.73
CA HIS A 399 -3.87 -25.86 14.61
C HIS A 399 -2.62 -25.98 13.74
N THR A 400 -2.00 -27.15 13.73
CA THR A 400 -0.88 -27.42 12.81
C THR A 400 -1.38 -27.47 11.38
N VAL A 401 -0.85 -26.58 10.55
CA VAL A 401 -1.21 -26.51 9.12
C VAL A 401 -0.19 -27.24 8.27
N ARG A 402 1.09 -26.97 8.50
CA ARG A 402 2.16 -27.38 7.58
C ARG A 402 3.55 -27.26 8.22
N THR A 403 4.47 -28.13 7.80
CA THR A 403 5.92 -27.87 7.89
C THR A 403 6.36 -27.04 6.69
N LEU A 404 7.02 -25.90 6.94
CA LEU A 404 7.50 -24.97 5.92
C LEU A 404 8.81 -25.51 5.31
N ASP A 405 8.68 -26.52 4.45
CA ASP A 405 9.77 -27.29 3.85
C ASP A 405 9.94 -27.09 2.35
#